data_AF-A0A8E0VV80-F1
#
_entry.id   AF-A0A8E0VV80-F1
#
_cell.length_a   1.000
_cell.length_b   1.000
_cell.length_c   1.000
_cell.angle_alpha   90.00
_cell.angle_beta   90.00
_cell.angle_gamma   90.00
#
_symmetry.space_group_name_H-M   'P 1'
#
loop_
_entity.id
_entity.type
_entity.pdbx_description
1 polymer ?
#
loop_
_entity_poly.entity_id
_entity_poly.type
_entity_poly.pdbx_seq_one_letter_code
_entity_poly.pdbx_strand_id
1 'polypeptide(L)'
;MGLYVTHGAFDGAYSSFNNLRRFLLKSIGGSWPPHDNQKFKDGYWYFGKGYSTITHKGLTEFFGHSDCDGVITPEMCKVVADELEAILPQVEELAKSEPSYGHILRDGGWVAVTKQFIEGCRLAHERNEPLEFR
;
A
#
# COMPACT_ATOMS: atom_id res chain seq x y z
N MET A 1 -6.73 12.47 -13.22
CA MET A 1 -7.77 11.85 -12.36
C MET A 1 -7.13 11.59 -11.01
N GLY A 2 -7.79 12.01 -9.93
CA GLY A 2 -7.36 11.73 -8.55
C GLY A 2 -7.94 10.40 -8.07
N LEU A 3 -7.30 9.81 -7.07
CA LEU A 3 -7.77 8.70 -6.28
C LEU A 3 -8.04 9.23 -4.87
N TYR A 4 -9.27 9.09 -4.43
CA TYR A 4 -9.70 9.30 -3.06
C TYR A 4 -10.08 7.95 -2.45
N VAL A 5 -9.42 7.61 -1.34
CA VAL A 5 -9.76 6.43 -0.55
C VAL A 5 -10.49 6.90 0.71
N THR A 6 -11.65 6.32 0.99
CA THR A 6 -12.51 6.73 2.10
C THR A 6 -11.81 6.65 3.46
N HIS A 7 -12.46 7.19 4.50
CA HIS A 7 -11.89 7.21 5.86
C HIS A 7 -10.56 7.98 5.98
N GLY A 8 -10.27 8.85 5.01
CA GLY A 8 -9.04 9.63 4.97
C GLY A 8 -7.79 8.79 4.71
N ALA A 9 -7.93 7.54 4.22
CA ALA A 9 -6.82 6.63 4.05
C ALA A 9 -5.81 7.13 2.99
N PHE A 10 -6.29 7.81 1.95
CA PHE A 10 -5.42 8.39 0.91
C PHE A 10 -6.18 9.44 0.07
N ASP A 11 -5.51 10.51 -0.32
CA ASP A 11 -6.01 11.49 -1.30
C ASP A 11 -4.86 11.98 -2.20
N GLY A 12 -4.85 11.56 -3.45
CA GLY A 12 -3.80 11.97 -4.38
C GLY A 12 -4.00 11.49 -5.80
N ALA A 13 -2.94 11.51 -6.62
CA ALA A 13 -3.02 10.93 -7.95
C ALA A 13 -2.89 9.40 -7.89
N TYR A 14 -3.56 8.68 -8.80
CA TYR A 14 -3.35 7.23 -8.99
C TYR A 14 -1.87 6.86 -9.11
N SER A 15 -1.09 7.68 -9.82
CA SER A 15 0.35 7.49 -9.95
C SER A 15 1.09 7.58 -8.61
N SER A 16 0.63 8.44 -7.70
CA SER A 16 1.22 8.56 -6.35
C SER A 16 0.90 7.34 -5.50
N PHE A 17 -0.32 6.81 -5.59
CA PHE A 17 -0.69 5.57 -4.91
C PHE A 17 0.08 4.35 -5.45
N ASN A 18 0.23 4.26 -6.78
CA ASN A 18 1.05 3.24 -7.41
C ASN A 18 2.52 3.33 -6.98
N ASN A 19 3.06 4.54 -6.79
CA ASN A 19 4.40 4.74 -6.25
C ASN A 19 4.50 4.33 -4.77
N LEU A 20 3.46 4.55 -3.97
CA LEU A 20 3.38 4.03 -2.60
C LEU A 20 3.44 2.49 -2.61
N ARG A 21 2.63 1.82 -3.45
CA ARG A 21 2.68 0.35 -3.58
C ARG A 21 4.06 -0.13 -4.00
N ARG A 22 4.70 0.53 -4.97
CA ARG A 22 6.07 0.23 -5.39
C ARG A 22 7.06 0.32 -4.25
N PHE A 23 7.02 1.42 -3.49
CA PHE A 23 7.90 1.64 -2.36
C PHE A 23 7.69 0.59 -1.26
N LEU A 24 6.43 0.34 -0.89
CA LEU A 24 6.08 -0.64 0.16
C LEU A 24 6.51 -2.05 -0.22
N LEU A 25 6.27 -2.47 -1.46
CA LEU A 25 6.70 -3.79 -1.91
C LEU A 25 8.22 -3.90 -1.97
N LYS A 26 8.93 -2.82 -2.35
CA LYS A 26 10.40 -2.76 -2.32
C LYS A 26 10.95 -2.86 -0.89
N SER A 27 10.29 -2.25 0.09
CA SER A 27 10.72 -2.29 1.51
C SER A 27 10.83 -3.72 2.06
N ILE A 28 10.00 -4.64 1.56
CA ILE A 28 10.03 -6.06 1.92
C ILE A 28 10.83 -6.93 0.93
N GLY A 29 11.64 -6.31 0.07
CA GLY A 29 12.47 -6.99 -0.93
C GLY A 29 11.71 -7.54 -2.13
N GLY A 30 10.48 -7.09 -2.34
CA GLY A 30 9.66 -7.44 -3.50
C GLY A 30 9.93 -6.57 -4.73
N SER A 31 9.12 -6.77 -5.77
CA SER A 31 9.25 -6.06 -7.04
C SER A 31 7.89 -5.66 -7.59
N TRP A 32 7.76 -4.37 -7.93
CA TRP A 32 6.56 -3.76 -8.52
C TRP A 32 6.87 -3.28 -9.94
N PRO A 33 5.95 -3.44 -10.90
CA PRO A 33 6.18 -3.01 -12.28
C PRO A 33 6.24 -1.46 -12.38
N PRO A 34 7.13 -0.89 -13.21
CA PRO A 34 8.10 -1.57 -14.07
C PRO A 34 9.26 -2.17 -13.27
N HIS A 35 9.68 -3.37 -13.67
CA HIS A 35 10.71 -4.13 -12.98
C HIS A 35 12.11 -3.78 -13.49
N ASP A 36 13.09 -3.71 -12.58
CA ASP A 36 14.50 -3.60 -12.95
C ASP A 36 15.06 -4.94 -13.48
N ASN A 37 14.42 -6.06 -13.12
CA ASN A 37 14.82 -7.41 -13.52
C ASN A 37 13.92 -7.90 -14.67
N GLN A 38 14.52 -8.10 -15.86
CA GLN A 38 13.85 -8.57 -17.07
C GLN A 38 13.23 -9.98 -16.96
N LYS A 39 13.51 -10.73 -15.89
CA LYS A 39 12.87 -12.03 -15.63
C LYS A 39 11.45 -11.90 -15.08
N PHE A 40 11.09 -10.75 -14.52
CA PHE A 40 9.73 -10.52 -14.02
C PHE A 40 8.81 -10.11 -15.16
N LYS A 41 7.57 -10.61 -15.11
CA LYS A 41 6.58 -10.36 -16.15
C LYS A 41 5.93 -9.00 -15.89
N ASP A 42 5.90 -8.15 -16.91
CA ASP A 42 5.20 -6.87 -16.86
C ASP A 42 3.72 -7.06 -16.46
N GLY A 43 3.25 -6.15 -15.61
CA GLY A 43 1.88 -6.17 -15.08
C GLY A 43 1.66 -7.09 -13.87
N TYR A 44 2.70 -7.75 -13.37
CA TYR A 44 2.63 -8.57 -12.14
C TYR A 44 3.51 -7.99 -11.06
N TRP A 45 3.12 -8.11 -9.80
CA TRP A 45 3.97 -7.79 -8.66
C TRP A 45 4.46 -9.07 -7.98
N TYR A 46 5.60 -8.99 -7.32
CA TYR A 46 6.26 -10.13 -6.69
C TYR A 46 6.65 -9.80 -5.25
N PHE A 47 6.28 -10.67 -4.32
CA PHE A 47 6.72 -10.57 -2.94
C PHE A 47 8.23 -10.84 -2.79
N GLY A 48 8.83 -10.22 -1.78
CA GLY A 48 10.19 -10.56 -1.36
C GLY A 48 10.23 -11.87 -0.57
N LYS A 49 11.45 -12.34 -0.30
CA LYS A 49 11.69 -13.61 0.41
C LYS A 49 11.02 -13.58 1.80
N GLY A 50 10.24 -14.61 2.11
CA GLY A 50 9.52 -14.75 3.38
C GLY A 50 8.06 -14.27 3.35
N TYR A 51 7.65 -13.59 2.26
CA TYR A 51 6.28 -13.15 2.05
C TYR A 51 5.59 -14.04 1.01
N SER A 52 4.27 -14.23 1.15
CA SER A 52 3.49 -15.03 0.21
C SER A 52 2.02 -14.63 0.22
N THR A 53 1.32 -14.85 -0.89
CA THR A 53 -0.11 -14.57 -1.00
C THR A 53 -1.00 -15.49 -0.15
N ILE A 54 -0.44 -16.60 0.32
CA ILE A 54 -1.14 -17.57 1.18
C ILE A 54 -1.14 -17.09 2.63
N THR A 55 -0.03 -16.51 3.08
CA THR A 55 0.19 -16.14 4.48
C THR A 55 0.03 -14.64 4.78
N HIS A 56 0.07 -13.79 3.76
CA HIS A 56 -0.04 -12.33 3.88
C HIS A 56 -1.23 -11.83 3.07
N LYS A 57 -2.43 -12.12 3.56
CA LYS A 57 -3.67 -11.83 2.82
C LYS A 57 -3.95 -10.33 2.76
N GLY A 58 -3.61 -9.59 3.82
CA GLY A 58 -3.76 -8.14 3.89
C GLY A 58 -2.88 -7.43 2.87
N LEU A 59 -1.59 -7.75 2.84
CA LEU A 59 -0.66 -7.19 1.84
C LEU A 59 -1.06 -7.62 0.43
N THR A 60 -1.53 -8.86 0.25
CA THR A 60 -2.00 -9.33 -1.06
C THR A 60 -3.19 -8.53 -1.55
N GLU A 61 -4.16 -8.27 -0.67
CA GLU A 61 -5.29 -7.40 -0.99
C GLU A 61 -4.78 -6.00 -1.35
N PHE A 62 -3.96 -5.37 -0.50
CA PHE A 62 -3.45 -4.02 -0.73
C PHE A 62 -2.70 -3.87 -2.06
N PHE A 63 -1.88 -4.85 -2.44
CA PHE A 63 -1.09 -4.84 -3.68
C PHE A 63 -1.85 -5.31 -4.92
N GLY A 64 -2.83 -6.21 -4.77
CA GLY A 64 -3.58 -6.82 -5.87
C GLY A 64 -4.90 -6.13 -6.21
N HIS A 65 -5.34 -5.19 -5.37
CA HIS A 65 -6.66 -4.59 -5.45
C HIS A 65 -6.80 -3.52 -6.56
N SER A 66 -8.02 -3.41 -7.09
CA SER A 66 -8.38 -2.52 -8.20
C SER A 66 -8.52 -1.07 -7.74
N ASP A 67 -7.77 -0.16 -8.36
CA ASP A 67 -7.77 1.25 -7.95
C ASP A 67 -9.03 2.02 -8.41
N CYS A 68 -9.77 1.54 -9.43
CA CYS A 68 -10.84 2.33 -10.08
C CYS A 68 -12.25 2.16 -9.48
N ASP A 69 -12.54 1.02 -8.84
CA ASP A 69 -13.86 0.68 -8.26
C ASP A 69 -13.73 -0.34 -7.13
N GLY A 70 -12.55 -0.42 -6.53
CA GLY A 70 -12.27 -1.46 -5.58
C GLY A 70 -12.79 -1.13 -4.19
N VAL A 71 -13.20 -2.16 -3.47
CA VAL A 71 -13.63 -2.10 -2.07
C VAL A 71 -12.83 -3.10 -1.25
N ILE A 72 -12.34 -2.67 -0.09
CA ILE A 72 -11.79 -3.57 0.93
C ILE A 72 -12.81 -3.69 2.05
N THR A 73 -13.21 -4.91 2.40
CA THR A 73 -14.22 -5.14 3.45
C THR A 73 -13.70 -4.68 4.81
N PRO A 74 -14.58 -4.35 5.78
CA PRO A 74 -14.16 -3.94 7.12
C PRO A 74 -13.23 -4.96 7.79
N GLU A 75 -13.50 -6.26 7.65
CA GLU A 75 -12.67 -7.33 8.22
C GLU A 75 -11.31 -7.41 7.54
N MET A 76 -11.27 -7.25 6.22
CA MET A 76 -10.01 -7.24 5.48
C MET A 76 -9.20 -5.98 5.77
N CYS A 77 -9.84 -4.84 6.04
CA CYS A 77 -9.16 -3.61 6.47
C CYS A 77 -8.35 -3.85 7.74
N LYS A 78 -8.88 -4.63 8.70
CA LYS A 78 -8.11 -5.01 9.89
C LYS A 78 -6.85 -5.79 9.53
N VAL A 79 -6.96 -6.79 8.66
CA VAL A 79 -5.85 -7.64 8.24
C VAL A 79 -4.82 -6.83 7.44
N VAL A 80 -5.27 -5.95 6.54
CA VAL A 80 -4.42 -5.02 5.78
C VAL A 80 -3.66 -4.10 6.74
N ALA A 81 -4.35 -3.51 7.72
CA ALA A 81 -3.74 -2.63 8.70
C ALA A 81 -2.69 -3.38 9.54
N ASP A 82 -3.02 -4.57 10.07
CA ASP A 82 -2.10 -5.40 10.86
C ASP A 82 -0.83 -5.74 10.08
N GLU A 83 -0.96 -6.17 8.83
CA GLU A 83 0.19 -6.58 8.02
C GLU A 83 1.01 -5.39 7.49
N LEU A 84 0.38 -4.25 7.17
CA LEU A 84 1.09 -3.01 6.83
C LEU A 84 1.85 -2.44 8.03
N GLU A 85 1.25 -2.51 9.22
CA GLU A 85 1.91 -2.10 10.47
C GLU A 85 3.12 -2.97 10.77
N ALA A 86 3.03 -4.29 10.53
CA ALA A 86 4.13 -5.23 10.73
C ALA A 86 5.35 -4.96 9.83
N ILE A 87 5.19 -4.27 8.69
CA ILE A 87 6.29 -3.92 7.78
C ILE A 87 6.80 -2.49 7.96
N LEU A 88 6.21 -1.70 8.88
CA LEU A 88 6.66 -0.33 9.14
C LEU A 88 8.15 -0.19 9.45
N PRO A 89 8.81 -1.11 10.21
CA PRO A 89 10.25 -1.01 10.43
C PRO A 89 11.07 -1.03 9.13
N GLN A 90 10.67 -1.86 8.17
CA GLN A 90 11.31 -1.97 6.85
C GLN A 90 11.04 -0.73 6.00
N VAL A 91 9.84 -0.19 6.09
CA VAL A 91 9.44 1.07 5.43
C VAL A 91 10.25 2.24 5.97
N GLU A 92 10.38 2.36 7.29
CA GLU A 92 11.17 3.40 7.95
C GLU A 92 12.65 3.30 7.59
N GLU A 93 13.19 2.07 7.49
CA GLU A 93 14.59 1.86 7.07
C GLU A 93 14.81 2.29 5.63
N LEU A 94 13.96 1.87 4.69
CA LEU A 94 14.09 2.24 3.28
C LEU A 94 13.92 3.76 3.06
N ALA A 95 13.02 4.39 3.82
CA ALA A 95 12.76 5.83 3.71
C ALA A 95 13.97 6.70 4.09
N LYS A 96 14.97 6.16 4.81
CA LYS A 96 16.21 6.89 5.13
C LYS A 96 17.09 7.11 3.90
N SER A 97 17.04 6.22 2.92
CA SER A 97 17.86 6.27 1.71
C SER A 97 17.06 6.62 0.44
N GLU A 98 15.73 6.48 0.48
CA GLU A 98 14.86 6.79 -0.66
C GLU A 98 13.92 7.96 -0.38
N PRO A 99 14.24 9.17 -0.88
CA PRO A 99 13.41 10.34 -0.65
C PRO A 99 12.03 10.17 -1.30
N SER A 100 10.99 10.62 -0.61
CA SER A 100 9.66 10.75 -1.18
C SER A 100 9.59 11.94 -2.13
N TYR A 101 8.57 11.94 -2.99
CA TYR A 101 8.35 12.98 -3.99
C TYR A 101 6.85 13.12 -4.30
N GLY A 102 6.49 14.16 -5.05
CA GLY A 102 5.11 14.39 -5.48
C GLY A 102 4.13 14.50 -4.30
N HIS A 103 2.93 13.92 -4.44
CA HIS A 103 1.91 13.97 -3.38
C HIS A 103 2.35 13.23 -2.12
N ILE A 104 3.15 12.18 -2.25
CA ILE A 104 3.68 11.47 -1.08
C ILE A 104 4.53 12.40 -0.21
N LEU A 105 5.40 13.22 -0.82
CA LEU A 105 6.18 14.19 -0.07
C LEU A 105 5.29 15.28 0.55
N ARG A 106 4.30 15.79 -0.20
CA ARG A 106 3.31 16.75 0.29
C ARG A 106 2.60 16.24 1.55
N ASP A 107 2.31 14.94 1.59
CA ASP A 107 1.54 14.29 2.66
C ASP A 107 2.43 13.71 3.78
N GLY A 108 3.69 14.15 3.88
CA GLY A 108 4.59 13.83 5.00
C GLY A 108 5.55 12.67 4.73
N GLY A 109 5.61 12.15 3.50
CA GLY A 109 6.54 11.12 3.07
C GLY A 109 6.03 9.70 3.24
N TRP A 110 6.83 8.72 2.81
CA TRP A 110 6.43 7.30 2.72
C TRP A 110 5.82 6.79 4.02
N VAL A 111 6.52 7.00 5.15
CA VAL A 111 6.10 6.51 6.46
C VAL A 111 4.79 7.15 6.91
N ALA A 112 4.63 8.47 6.73
CA ALA A 112 3.43 9.19 7.15
C ALA A 112 2.21 8.72 6.35
N VAL A 113 2.35 8.59 5.03
CA VAL A 113 1.28 8.12 4.15
C VAL A 113 0.92 6.66 4.44
N THR A 114 1.90 5.80 4.75
CA THR A 114 1.61 4.41 5.18
C THR A 114 0.82 4.38 6.48
N LYS A 115 1.21 5.17 7.49
CA LYS A 115 0.49 5.29 8.75
C LYS A 115 -0.93 5.83 8.53
N GLN A 116 -1.09 6.84 7.68
CA GLN A 116 -2.40 7.37 7.32
C GLN A 116 -3.31 6.30 6.69
N PHE A 117 -2.78 5.48 5.77
CA PHE A 117 -3.56 4.40 5.16
C PHE A 117 -3.96 3.35 6.20
N ILE A 118 -3.04 2.97 7.10
CA ILE A 118 -3.33 2.07 8.23
C ILE A 118 -4.47 2.63 9.09
N GLU A 119 -4.40 3.89 9.50
CA GLU A 119 -5.44 4.52 10.31
C GLU A 119 -6.79 4.55 9.58
N GLY A 120 -6.80 4.82 8.28
CA GLY A 120 -8.02 4.75 7.48
C GLY A 120 -8.64 3.35 7.45
N CYS A 121 -7.81 2.31 7.30
CA CYS A 121 -8.25 0.91 7.42
C CYS A 121 -8.79 0.59 8.82
N ARG A 122 -8.11 1.04 9.88
CA ARG A 122 -8.56 0.83 11.27
C ARG A 122 -9.92 1.48 11.51
N LEU A 123 -10.09 2.71 11.04
CA LEU A 123 -11.35 3.45 11.18
C LEU A 123 -12.50 2.80 10.40
N ALA A 124 -12.24 2.33 9.18
CA ALA A 124 -13.21 1.57 8.39
C ALA A 124 -13.66 0.30 9.12
N HIS A 125 -12.72 -0.46 9.69
CA HIS A 125 -13.02 -1.63 10.51
C HIS A 125 -13.83 -1.28 11.77
N GLU A 126 -13.42 -0.25 12.52
CA GLU A 126 -14.08 0.19 13.76
C GLU A 126 -15.55 0.58 13.51
N ARG A 127 -15.80 1.26 12.38
CA ARG A 127 -17.16 1.69 11.98
C ARG A 127 -17.96 0.59 11.29
N ASN A 128 -17.33 -0.55 11.01
CA ASN A 128 -17.91 -1.63 10.21
C ASN A 128 -18.35 -1.14 8.82
N GLU A 129 -17.56 -0.25 8.22
CA GLU A 129 -17.78 0.37 6.91
C GLU A 129 -16.70 -0.07 5.91
N PRO A 130 -17.04 -0.28 4.63
CA PRO A 130 -16.05 -0.63 3.61
C PRO A 130 -15.05 0.52 3.36
N LEU A 131 -13.81 0.17 3.04
CA LEU A 131 -12.85 1.12 2.50
C LEU A 131 -12.99 1.15 0.98
N GLU A 132 -13.38 2.30 0.43
CA GLU A 132 -13.72 2.45 -0.98
C GLU A 132 -12.72 3.34 -1.71
N PHE A 133 -12.45 3.01 -2.97
CA PHE A 133 -11.54 3.70 -3.86
C PHE A 133 -12.36 4.41 -4.95
N ARG A 134 -12.28 5.75 -5.01
CA ARG A 134 -13.12 6.60 -5.87
C ARG A 134 -12.32 7.69 -6.58
#